data_AF-A0A3F2ZV24-F1
#
_entry.id   AF-A0A3F2ZV24-F1
#
_cell.length_a   1.000
_cell.length_b   1.000
_cell.length_c   1.000
_cell.angle_alpha   90.00
_cell.angle_beta   90.00
_cell.angle_gamma   90.00
#
_symmetry.space_group_name_H-M   'P 1'
#
loop_
_entity.id
_entity.type
_entity.pdbx_description
1 polymer ?
#
loop_
_entity_poly.entity_id
_entity_poly.type
_entity_poly.pdbx_seq_one_letter_code
_entity_poly.pdbx_strand_id
1 'polypeptide(L)'
;MMPKQKELWIPNDEVAEKIILIQIECSLNENYEKLENNTMFIESMKRKDDSPVLEVAPKLKNTNILGLYERMLPLTKVDLMYASVYSRTGGALNLFNEKISENIDIQFKELSSKSKDTNEAIKKWKDEPSELWSGLTPAQIWAGGGKVEKALLMDFLNKLTELMSGKQFTTKGAAFMNCIDVLRTWQLNKNDICEGKTPMEAIMEERNLILKDKIDFIKENNIECDFV
;
A
#
# COMPACT_ATOMS: atom_id res chain seq x y z
N MET A 1 5.30 29.02 19.52
CA MET A 1 3.98 28.43 19.24
C MET A 1 4.22 27.23 18.35
N MET A 2 4.03 26.00 18.84
CA MET A 2 3.99 24.84 17.93
C MET A 2 2.77 25.03 17.02
N PRO A 3 2.90 24.85 15.69
CA PRO A 3 1.73 24.91 14.82
C PRO A 3 0.72 23.87 15.30
N LYS A 4 -0.53 24.30 15.54
CA LYS A 4 -1.63 23.36 15.81
C LYS A 4 -1.67 22.39 14.63
N GLN A 5 -1.55 21.09 14.91
CA GLN A 5 -1.77 20.06 13.91
C GLN A 5 -3.16 20.29 13.32
N LYS A 6 -3.22 20.51 11.99
CA LYS A 6 -4.49 20.68 11.27
C LYS A 6 -5.23 19.35 11.38
N GLU A 7 -6.41 19.37 11.97
CA GLU A 7 -7.25 18.19 12.09
C GLU A 7 -7.65 17.71 10.69
N LEU A 8 -7.35 16.45 10.38
CA LEU A 8 -7.66 15.88 9.06
C LEU A 8 -9.15 15.59 8.97
N TRP A 9 -9.75 15.94 7.83
CA TRP A 9 -11.11 15.51 7.51
C TRP A 9 -11.07 14.07 7.00
N ILE A 10 -11.75 13.16 7.68
CA ILE A 10 -11.82 11.73 7.34
C ILE A 10 -13.30 11.32 7.29
N PRO A 11 -13.77 10.64 6.22
CA PRO A 11 -15.20 10.39 6.02
C PRO A 11 -15.78 9.35 6.99
N ASN A 12 -14.98 8.36 7.43
CA ASN A 12 -15.39 7.32 8.37
C ASN A 12 -14.17 6.62 9.02
N ASP A 13 -14.43 5.76 9.99
CA ASP A 13 -13.40 5.05 10.76
C ASP A 13 -12.64 4.00 9.91
N GLU A 14 -13.29 3.37 8.93
CA GLU A 14 -12.65 2.39 8.04
C GLU A 14 -11.54 3.04 7.21
N VAL A 15 -11.79 4.24 6.68
CA VAL A 15 -10.78 5.04 5.98
C VAL A 15 -9.68 5.47 6.94
N ALA A 16 -10.01 5.85 8.18
CA ALA A 16 -9.01 6.20 9.19
C ALA A 16 -8.05 5.03 9.47
N GLU A 17 -8.58 3.82 9.63
CA GLU A 17 -7.78 2.60 9.80
C GLU A 17 -6.92 2.33 8.56
N LYS A 18 -7.49 2.46 7.36
CA LYS A 18 -6.76 2.25 6.10
C LYS A 18 -5.61 3.26 5.94
N ILE A 19 -5.77 4.51 6.34
CA ILE A 19 -4.70 5.53 6.35
C ILE A 19 -3.53 5.08 7.23
N ILE A 20 -3.80 4.49 8.39
CA ILE A 20 -2.75 3.98 9.29
C ILE A 20 -2.04 2.79 8.62
N LEU A 21 -2.80 1.84 8.06
CA LEU A 21 -2.25 0.66 7.41
C LEU A 21 -1.39 1.02 6.19
N ILE A 22 -1.81 1.98 5.36
CA ILE A 22 -1.02 2.43 4.20
C ILE A 22 0.31 3.04 4.68
N GLN A 23 0.28 3.85 5.74
CA GLN A 23 1.51 4.42 6.30
C GLN A 23 2.47 3.35 6.84
N ILE A 24 1.94 2.29 7.45
CA ILE A 24 2.74 1.15 7.91
C ILE A 24 3.34 0.42 6.71
N GLU A 25 2.53 0.08 5.70
CA GLU A 25 2.98 -0.56 4.45
C GLU A 25 4.14 0.22 3.82
N CYS A 26 3.99 1.55 3.73
CA CYS A 26 5.02 2.44 3.21
C CYS A 26 6.28 2.44 4.07
N SER A 27 6.13 2.51 5.40
CA SER A 27 7.26 2.54 6.33
C SER A 27 8.04 1.23 6.32
N LEU A 28 7.40 0.09 6.04
CA LEU A 28 8.10 -1.20 5.92
C LEU A 28 9.10 -1.23 4.75
N ASN A 29 8.88 -0.40 3.73
CA ASN A 29 9.67 -0.34 2.51
C ASN A 29 10.61 0.89 2.45
N GLU A 30 10.67 1.71 3.50
CA GLU A 30 11.62 2.81 3.62
C GLU A 30 13.00 2.32 4.07
N ASN A 31 14.07 2.94 3.56
CA ASN A 31 15.43 2.68 4.03
C ASN A 31 15.70 3.45 5.33
N TYR A 32 16.30 2.76 6.31
CA TYR A 32 16.63 3.36 7.60
C TYR A 32 18.12 3.23 7.91
N GLU A 33 18.76 4.33 8.29
CA GLU A 33 20.19 4.35 8.69
C GLU A 33 20.48 3.37 9.83
N LYS A 34 19.53 3.22 10.78
CA LYS A 34 19.62 2.27 11.90
C LYS A 34 19.66 0.80 11.46
N LEU A 35 19.22 0.51 10.25
CA LEU A 35 19.21 -0.80 9.63
C LEU A 35 20.27 -0.89 8.52
N GLU A 36 21.35 -0.12 8.63
CA GLU A 36 22.42 -0.06 7.62
C GLU A 36 21.89 0.32 6.22
N ASN A 37 20.90 1.22 6.17
CA ASN A 37 20.16 1.62 4.97
C ASN A 37 19.34 0.51 4.30
N ASN A 38 19.04 -0.60 5.00
CA ASN A 38 18.02 -1.55 4.58
C ASN A 38 16.61 -1.13 5.03
N THR A 39 15.62 -1.85 4.51
CA THR A 39 14.21 -1.73 4.87
C THR A 39 13.85 -2.62 6.06
N MET A 40 12.78 -2.28 6.78
CA MET A 40 12.24 -3.18 7.81
C MET A 40 11.80 -4.51 7.21
N PHE A 41 11.22 -4.50 6.01
CA PHE A 41 10.83 -5.70 5.29
C PHE A 41 12.02 -6.68 5.11
N ILE A 42 13.14 -6.20 4.57
CA ILE A 42 14.32 -7.02 4.31
C ILE A 42 14.93 -7.55 5.61
N GLU A 43 15.12 -6.68 6.60
CA GLU A 43 15.73 -7.09 7.88
C GLU A 43 14.84 -8.07 8.64
N SER A 44 13.52 -7.88 8.61
CA SER A 44 12.58 -8.82 9.25
C SER A 44 12.57 -10.17 8.55
N MET A 45 12.72 -10.23 7.22
CA MET A 45 12.89 -11.51 6.52
C MET A 45 14.20 -12.22 6.89
N LYS A 46 15.31 -11.48 7.00
CA LYS A 46 16.61 -12.05 7.39
C LYS A 46 16.58 -12.63 8.82
N ARG A 47 16.02 -11.87 9.76
CA ARG A 47 15.99 -12.21 11.20
C ARG A 47 14.82 -13.11 11.57
N LYS A 48 13.77 -13.14 10.74
CA LYS A 48 12.50 -13.84 10.96
C LYS A 48 11.75 -13.35 12.20
N ASP A 49 11.82 -12.05 12.47
CA ASP A 49 11.15 -11.39 13.58
C ASP A 49 10.79 -9.92 13.26
N ASP A 50 10.15 -9.26 14.23
CA ASP A 50 9.72 -7.86 14.18
C ASP A 50 10.73 -6.90 14.85
N SER A 51 11.90 -7.39 15.28
CA SER A 51 12.92 -6.58 15.95
C SER A 51 13.34 -5.32 15.16
N PRO A 52 13.43 -5.33 13.80
CA PRO A 52 13.77 -4.13 13.05
C PRO A 52 12.76 -2.99 13.22
N VAL A 53 11.48 -3.31 13.45
CA VAL A 53 10.43 -2.32 13.72
C VAL A 53 10.73 -1.57 15.01
N LEU A 54 11.12 -2.29 16.06
CA LEU A 54 11.45 -1.71 17.36
C LEU A 54 12.79 -0.99 17.38
N GLU A 55 13.75 -1.38 16.53
CA GLU A 55 15.00 -0.63 16.34
C GLU A 55 14.74 0.75 15.73
N VAL A 56 13.90 0.80 14.68
CA VAL A 56 13.55 2.06 14.01
C VAL A 56 12.62 2.90 14.89
N ALA A 57 11.56 2.29 15.43
CA ALA A 57 10.52 2.96 16.20
C ALA A 57 10.31 2.35 17.61
N PRO A 58 11.26 2.53 18.55
CA PRO A 58 11.19 1.94 19.91
C PRO A 58 9.93 2.31 20.69
N LYS A 59 9.36 3.49 20.40
CA LYS A 59 8.13 4.01 21.02
C LYS A 59 6.89 3.14 20.77
N LEU A 60 6.94 2.21 19.81
CA LEU A 60 5.81 1.34 19.48
C LEU A 60 5.66 0.15 20.44
N LYS A 61 6.68 -0.17 21.26
CA LYS A 61 6.75 -1.41 22.07
C LYS A 61 5.49 -1.77 22.87
N ASN A 62 4.77 -0.77 23.37
CA ASN A 62 3.57 -0.97 24.19
C ASN A 62 2.31 -0.39 23.53
N THR A 63 2.27 -0.33 22.21
CA THR A 63 1.17 0.24 21.45
C THR A 63 0.50 -0.80 20.57
N ASN A 64 -0.80 -0.67 20.34
CA ASN A 64 -1.53 -1.53 19.41
C ASN A 64 -1.03 -1.38 17.95
N ILE A 65 -0.26 -0.32 17.66
CA ILE A 65 0.34 -0.09 16.35
C ILE A 65 1.44 -1.12 16.06
N LEU A 66 2.17 -1.60 17.07
CA LEU A 66 3.18 -2.66 16.86
C LEU A 66 2.52 -3.92 16.29
N GLY A 67 1.37 -4.34 16.84
CA GLY A 67 0.61 -5.47 16.30
C GLY A 67 0.04 -5.25 14.89
N LEU A 68 0.00 -4.00 14.39
CA LEU A 68 -0.28 -3.75 12.97
C LEU A 68 0.96 -3.99 12.11
N TYR A 69 2.14 -3.55 12.55
CA TYR A 69 3.41 -3.85 11.89
C TYR A 69 3.66 -5.36 11.80
N GLU A 70 3.56 -6.07 12.93
CA GLU A 70 3.75 -7.52 13.01
C GLU A 70 2.89 -8.27 11.98
N ARG A 71 1.63 -7.86 11.81
CA ARG A 71 0.69 -8.47 10.85
C ARG A 71 1.00 -8.18 9.38
N MET A 72 1.77 -7.13 9.10
CA MET A 72 2.09 -6.72 7.72
C MET A 72 3.48 -7.19 7.28
N LEU A 73 4.31 -7.67 8.22
CA LEU A 73 5.62 -8.23 7.95
C LEU A 73 5.52 -9.61 7.27
N PRO A 74 6.43 -9.92 6.33
CA PRO A 74 6.44 -11.18 5.59
C PRO A 74 7.10 -12.32 6.38
N LEU A 75 6.56 -12.66 7.56
CA LEU A 75 7.19 -13.64 8.46
C LEU A 75 6.78 -15.09 8.13
N THR A 76 5.79 -15.29 7.26
CA THR A 76 5.29 -16.62 6.92
C THR A 76 5.37 -16.88 5.41
N LYS A 77 5.33 -18.17 5.02
CA LYS A 77 5.24 -18.54 3.60
C LYS A 77 3.99 -17.99 2.92
N VAL A 78 2.90 -17.79 3.67
CA VAL A 78 1.64 -17.27 3.12
C VAL A 78 1.82 -15.85 2.58
N ASP A 79 2.71 -15.05 3.18
CA ASP A 79 3.02 -13.68 2.75
C ASP A 79 3.76 -13.60 1.40
N LEU A 80 4.25 -14.74 0.91
CA LEU A 80 4.97 -14.89 -0.35
C LEU A 80 4.12 -15.58 -1.44
N MET A 81 2.91 -16.03 -1.07
CA MET A 81 1.94 -16.58 -2.01
C MET A 81 1.13 -15.45 -2.65
N TYR A 82 0.61 -15.70 -3.85
CA TYR A 82 -0.17 -14.74 -4.63
C TYR A 82 -1.37 -14.19 -3.82
N ALA A 83 -2.02 -15.04 -3.02
CA ALA A 83 -3.20 -14.68 -2.23
C ALA A 83 -2.92 -13.58 -1.19
N SER A 84 -1.66 -13.33 -0.84
CA SER A 84 -1.27 -12.25 0.06
C SER A 84 -1.61 -10.85 -0.48
N VAL A 85 -1.81 -10.66 -1.80
CA VAL A 85 -2.24 -9.35 -2.31
C VAL A 85 -3.58 -8.89 -1.74
N TYR A 86 -4.47 -9.84 -1.42
CA TYR A 86 -5.81 -9.54 -0.92
C TYR A 86 -5.81 -9.10 0.55
N SER A 87 -4.68 -9.23 1.26
CA SER A 87 -4.51 -8.67 2.60
C SER A 87 -3.90 -7.26 2.58
N ARG A 88 -3.43 -6.79 1.41
CA ARG A 88 -2.80 -5.46 1.25
C ARG A 88 -3.83 -4.36 1.13
N THR A 89 -3.39 -3.14 1.43
CA THR A 89 -4.28 -1.96 1.45
C THR A 89 -4.64 -1.47 0.05
N GLY A 90 -3.82 -1.79 -0.95
CA GLY A 90 -3.88 -1.19 -2.27
C GLY A 90 -3.29 0.23 -2.33
N GLY A 91 -2.83 0.77 -1.19
CA GLY A 91 -2.19 2.08 -1.15
C GLY A 91 -3.13 3.28 -1.27
N ALA A 92 -2.54 4.45 -1.49
CA ALA A 92 -3.23 5.74 -1.55
C ALA A 92 -4.28 5.79 -2.66
N LEU A 93 -4.01 5.17 -3.82
CA LEU A 93 -4.93 5.13 -4.97
C LEU A 93 -6.23 4.35 -4.69
N ASN A 94 -6.21 3.50 -3.67
CA ASN A 94 -7.31 2.62 -3.29
C ASN A 94 -7.88 3.01 -1.92
N LEU A 95 -7.61 4.21 -1.40
CA LEU A 95 -7.99 4.64 -0.06
C LEU A 95 -9.50 4.49 0.25
N PHE A 96 -10.35 4.69 -0.74
CA PHE A 96 -11.81 4.57 -0.59
C PHE A 96 -12.38 3.27 -1.14
N ASN A 97 -11.54 2.37 -1.66
CA ASN A 97 -12.00 1.06 -2.09
C ASN A 97 -12.34 0.20 -0.88
N GLU A 98 -13.42 -0.57 -0.98
CA GLU A 98 -13.73 -1.64 -0.04
C GLU A 98 -12.61 -2.68 0.01
N LYS A 99 -12.65 -3.54 1.02
CA LYS A 99 -11.69 -4.64 1.14
C LYS A 99 -11.83 -5.57 -0.07
N ILE A 100 -10.74 -5.72 -0.83
CA ILE A 100 -10.70 -6.57 -2.01
C ILE A 100 -10.41 -8.00 -1.58
N SER A 101 -11.12 -8.95 -2.17
CA SER A 101 -10.93 -10.38 -1.93
C SER A 101 -10.95 -11.16 -3.23
N GLU A 102 -10.34 -12.35 -3.20
CA GLU A 102 -10.24 -13.24 -4.36
C GLU A 102 -11.61 -13.56 -5.00
N ASN A 103 -12.68 -13.57 -4.20
CA ASN A 103 -14.03 -13.82 -4.67
C ASN A 103 -14.58 -12.73 -5.63
N ILE A 104 -14.02 -11.52 -5.64
CA ILE A 104 -14.41 -10.45 -6.58
C ILE A 104 -13.38 -10.26 -7.70
N ASP A 105 -12.28 -11.02 -7.69
CA ASP A 105 -11.25 -11.00 -8.72
C ASP A 105 -11.66 -11.84 -9.94
N ILE A 106 -12.50 -11.25 -10.78
CA ILE A 106 -13.00 -11.89 -12.00
C ILE A 106 -11.84 -12.16 -12.98
N GLN A 107 -10.85 -11.26 -13.06
CA GLN A 107 -9.68 -11.41 -13.93
C GLN A 107 -8.89 -12.67 -13.56
N PHE A 108 -8.56 -12.86 -12.27
CA PHE A 108 -7.87 -14.06 -11.81
C PHE A 108 -8.69 -15.33 -12.03
N LYS A 109 -9.99 -15.28 -11.74
CA LYS A 109 -10.90 -16.43 -11.96
C LYS A 109 -10.95 -16.84 -13.42
N GLU A 110 -11.04 -15.89 -14.33
CA GLU A 110 -11.05 -16.17 -15.76
C GLU A 110 -9.73 -16.79 -16.22
N LEU A 111 -8.59 -16.21 -15.82
CA LEU A 111 -7.26 -16.74 -16.13
C LEU A 111 -7.09 -18.16 -15.58
N SER A 112 -7.52 -18.39 -14.33
CA SER A 112 -7.49 -19.69 -13.68
C SER A 112 -8.37 -20.72 -14.38
N SER A 113 -9.57 -20.33 -14.83
CA SER A 113 -10.48 -21.23 -15.57
C SER A 113 -9.98 -21.64 -16.96
N LYS A 114 -9.16 -20.79 -17.59
CA LYS A 114 -8.63 -20.98 -18.95
C LYS A 114 -7.25 -21.65 -18.96
N SER A 115 -6.55 -21.65 -17.82
CA SER A 115 -5.19 -22.20 -17.69
C SER A 115 -5.25 -23.67 -17.30
N LYS A 116 -4.27 -24.46 -17.76
CA LYS A 116 -4.15 -25.87 -17.36
C LYS A 116 -3.59 -26.04 -15.95
N ASP A 117 -2.88 -25.02 -15.47
CA ASP A 117 -2.21 -24.95 -14.18
C ASP A 117 -2.46 -23.57 -13.57
N THR A 118 -2.77 -23.53 -12.27
CA THR A 118 -2.92 -22.30 -11.48
C THR A 118 -1.65 -21.45 -11.52
N ASN A 119 -0.46 -22.06 -11.58
CA ASN A 119 0.79 -21.31 -11.66
C ASN A 119 0.91 -20.51 -12.97
N GLU A 120 0.36 -21.03 -14.08
CA GLU A 120 0.33 -20.30 -15.34
C GLU A 120 -0.62 -19.09 -15.27
N ALA A 121 -1.75 -19.25 -14.58
CA ALA A 121 -2.68 -18.16 -14.32
C ALA A 121 -2.05 -17.07 -13.45
N ILE A 122 -1.40 -17.45 -12.33
CA ILE A 122 -0.70 -16.54 -11.43
C ILE A 122 0.38 -15.74 -12.18
N LYS A 123 1.16 -16.42 -13.02
CA LYS A 123 2.25 -15.77 -13.79
C LYS A 123 1.74 -14.69 -14.74
N LYS A 124 0.54 -14.84 -15.32
CA LYS A 124 -0.08 -13.82 -16.16
C LYS A 124 -0.72 -12.73 -15.32
N TRP A 125 -1.51 -13.14 -14.34
CA TRP A 125 -2.28 -12.25 -13.47
C TRP A 125 -1.40 -11.27 -12.71
N LYS A 126 -0.25 -11.70 -12.18
CA LYS A 126 0.59 -10.86 -11.32
C LYS A 126 1.10 -9.58 -11.99
N ASP A 127 1.24 -9.61 -13.32
CA ASP A 127 1.76 -8.52 -14.13
C ASP A 127 0.65 -7.77 -14.91
N GLU A 128 -0.61 -8.19 -14.78
CA GLU A 128 -1.73 -7.59 -15.47
C GLU A 128 -2.34 -6.45 -14.62
N PRO A 129 -2.46 -5.22 -15.16
CA PRO A 129 -3.16 -4.15 -14.46
C PRO A 129 -4.59 -4.53 -14.12
N SER A 130 -5.05 -4.12 -12.94
CA SER A 130 -6.38 -4.47 -12.44
C SER A 130 -7.16 -3.24 -11.99
N GLU A 131 -8.39 -3.14 -12.47
CA GLU A 131 -9.34 -2.09 -12.05
C GLU A 131 -9.68 -2.20 -10.56
N LEU A 132 -9.59 -3.40 -9.96
CA LEU A 132 -9.79 -3.58 -8.51
C LEU A 132 -8.81 -2.74 -7.70
N TRP A 133 -7.60 -2.59 -8.21
CA TRP A 133 -6.51 -1.86 -7.58
C TRP A 133 -6.18 -0.54 -8.27
N SER A 134 -7.17 0.07 -8.93
CA SER A 134 -7.02 1.37 -9.59
C SER A 134 -5.91 1.39 -10.65
N GLY A 135 -5.76 0.29 -11.39
CA GLY A 135 -4.78 0.14 -12.47
C GLY A 135 -3.41 -0.36 -12.03
N LEU A 136 -3.19 -0.64 -10.73
CA LEU A 136 -1.99 -1.31 -10.25
C LEU A 136 -2.04 -2.81 -10.60
N THR A 137 -0.86 -3.40 -10.82
CA THR A 137 -0.71 -4.87 -10.97
C THR A 137 -0.69 -5.55 -9.61
N PRO A 138 -1.10 -6.82 -9.49
CA PRO A 138 -0.99 -7.55 -8.23
C PRO A 138 0.44 -7.61 -7.68
N ALA A 139 1.46 -7.66 -8.54
CA ALA A 139 2.85 -7.58 -8.10
C ALA A 139 3.19 -6.21 -7.46
N GLN A 140 2.67 -5.11 -8.01
CA GLN A 140 2.79 -3.78 -7.38
C GLN A 140 2.01 -3.70 -6.06
N ILE A 141 0.89 -4.41 -5.93
CA ILE A 141 0.14 -4.50 -4.68
C ILE A 141 0.90 -5.27 -3.62
N TRP A 142 1.49 -6.41 -3.99
CA TRP A 142 2.34 -7.19 -3.11
C TRP A 142 3.57 -6.40 -2.63
N ALA A 143 4.21 -5.66 -3.55
CA ALA A 143 5.36 -4.82 -3.23
C ALA A 143 5.02 -3.77 -2.16
N GLY A 144 3.85 -3.16 -2.26
CA GLY A 144 3.41 -2.08 -1.37
C GLY A 144 4.09 -0.74 -1.66
N GLY A 145 3.61 0.33 -1.04
CA GLY A 145 4.12 1.70 -1.23
C GLY A 145 5.42 1.97 -0.50
N GLY A 146 6.01 3.16 -0.69
CA GLY A 146 7.20 3.63 0.01
C GLY A 146 7.10 5.09 0.45
N LYS A 147 8.26 5.76 0.48
CA LYS A 147 8.39 7.15 0.95
C LYS A 147 7.56 8.14 0.12
N VAL A 148 7.56 7.98 -1.20
CA VAL A 148 6.86 8.85 -2.15
C VAL A 148 5.35 8.69 -1.95
N GLU A 149 4.85 7.45 -1.95
CA GLU A 149 3.44 7.18 -1.74
C GLU A 149 2.94 7.66 -0.37
N LYS A 150 3.76 7.52 0.68
CA LYS A 150 3.45 8.07 2.02
C LYS A 150 3.35 9.59 2.02
N ALA A 151 4.26 10.28 1.33
CA ALA A 151 4.20 11.74 1.20
C ALA A 151 2.95 12.18 0.41
N LEU A 152 2.64 11.46 -0.66
CA LEU A 152 1.46 11.69 -1.49
C LEU A 152 0.15 11.42 -0.76
N LEU A 153 0.11 10.40 0.10
CA LEU A 153 -1.04 10.18 0.98
C LEU A 153 -1.30 11.39 1.87
N MET A 154 -0.26 11.95 2.49
CA MET A 154 -0.42 13.13 3.35
C MET A 154 -0.82 14.38 2.56
N ASP A 155 -0.26 14.59 1.37
CA ASP A 155 -0.67 15.65 0.44
C ASP A 155 -2.15 15.53 0.07
N PHE A 156 -2.58 14.34 -0.33
CA PHE A 156 -3.97 14.05 -0.65
C PHE A 156 -4.89 14.35 0.54
N LEU A 157 -4.56 13.87 1.74
CA LEU A 157 -5.38 14.07 2.94
C LEU A 157 -5.50 15.56 3.32
N ASN A 158 -4.43 16.34 3.16
CA ASN A 158 -4.47 17.79 3.35
C ASN A 158 -5.40 18.46 2.33
N LYS A 159 -5.29 18.09 1.05
CA LYS A 159 -6.15 18.61 -0.02
C LYS A 159 -7.62 18.24 0.19
N LEU A 160 -7.88 17.00 0.58
CA LEU A 160 -9.22 16.54 0.94
C LEU A 160 -9.79 17.36 2.10
N THR A 161 -8.99 17.57 3.14
CA THR A 161 -9.38 18.38 4.30
C THR A 161 -9.76 19.80 3.89
N GLU A 162 -8.98 20.43 3.03
CA GLU A 162 -9.28 21.78 2.53
C GLU A 162 -10.56 21.85 1.72
N LEU A 163 -10.80 20.84 0.88
CA LEU A 163 -11.99 20.80 0.03
C LEU A 163 -13.26 20.39 0.78
N MET A 164 -13.15 19.65 1.87
CA MET A 164 -14.31 19.11 2.60
C MET A 164 -14.65 19.89 3.87
N SER A 165 -13.70 20.63 4.45
CA SER A 165 -13.93 21.41 5.67
C SER A 165 -15.07 22.42 5.49
N GLY A 166 -16.04 22.39 6.41
CA GLY A 166 -17.21 23.27 6.38
C GLY A 166 -18.29 22.91 5.36
N LYS A 167 -18.10 21.88 4.53
CA LYS A 167 -19.16 21.37 3.66
C LYS A 167 -20.22 20.62 4.47
N GLN A 168 -21.48 20.83 4.12
CA GLN A 168 -22.59 20.04 4.61
C GLN A 168 -22.99 19.02 3.56
N PHE A 169 -23.14 17.76 3.96
CA PHE A 169 -23.57 16.68 3.08
C PHE A 169 -24.94 16.20 3.51
N THR A 170 -25.83 15.98 2.55
CA THR A 170 -27.18 15.47 2.80
C THR A 170 -27.17 14.01 3.25
N THR A 171 -26.18 13.23 2.83
CA THR A 171 -25.99 11.82 3.22
C THR A 171 -24.50 11.47 3.34
N LYS A 172 -24.20 10.38 4.07
CA LYS A 172 -22.84 9.80 4.12
C LYS A 172 -22.34 9.37 2.73
N GLY A 173 -23.23 8.81 1.91
CA GLY A 173 -22.90 8.40 0.53
C GLY A 173 -22.49 9.59 -0.34
N ALA A 174 -23.15 10.74 -0.20
CA ALA A 174 -22.76 11.94 -0.92
C ALA A 174 -21.36 12.44 -0.51
N ALA A 175 -21.04 12.41 0.79
CA ALA A 175 -19.70 12.75 1.27
C ALA A 175 -18.65 11.80 0.69
N PHE A 176 -18.93 10.50 0.68
CA PHE A 176 -18.02 9.47 0.17
C PHE A 176 -17.75 9.59 -1.34
N MET A 177 -18.80 9.80 -2.15
CA MET A 177 -18.65 10.03 -3.59
C MET A 177 -17.77 11.25 -3.89
N ASN A 178 -17.95 12.34 -3.15
CA ASN A 178 -17.09 13.52 -3.28
C ASN A 178 -15.62 13.20 -2.95
N CYS A 179 -15.35 12.31 -2.00
CA CYS A 179 -13.99 11.87 -1.68
C CYS A 179 -13.35 11.11 -2.84
N ILE A 180 -14.11 10.20 -3.45
CA ILE A 180 -13.68 9.44 -4.62
C ILE A 180 -13.38 10.38 -5.79
N ASP A 181 -14.27 11.34 -6.08
CA ASP A 181 -14.06 12.31 -7.17
C ASP A 181 -12.78 13.14 -6.96
N VAL A 182 -12.53 13.58 -5.72
CA VAL A 182 -11.31 14.30 -5.35
C VAL A 182 -10.08 13.40 -5.51
N LEU A 183 -10.14 12.12 -5.13
CA LEU A 183 -9.05 11.16 -5.34
C LEU A 183 -8.75 10.94 -6.82
N ARG A 184 -9.78 10.69 -7.64
CA ARG A 184 -9.63 10.47 -9.09
C ARG A 184 -9.11 11.70 -9.82
N THR A 185 -9.49 12.88 -9.36
CA THR A 185 -8.93 14.14 -9.88
C THR A 185 -7.49 14.32 -9.43
N TRP A 186 -7.19 14.13 -8.14
CA TRP A 186 -5.85 14.33 -7.59
C TRP A 186 -4.82 13.38 -8.24
N GLN A 187 -5.15 12.10 -8.39
CA GLN A 187 -4.20 11.10 -8.88
C GLN A 187 -3.74 11.32 -10.34
N LEU A 188 -4.51 12.07 -11.13
CA LEU A 188 -4.25 12.36 -12.55
C LEU A 188 -3.69 13.76 -12.80
N ASN A 189 -3.61 14.62 -11.77
CA ASN A 189 -3.06 15.96 -11.92
C ASN A 189 -1.60 15.97 -11.48
N LYS A 190 -0.76 16.74 -12.19
CA LYS A 190 0.65 16.91 -11.82
C LYS A 190 0.77 17.38 -10.37
N ASN A 191 1.75 16.84 -9.67
CA ASN A 191 2.01 17.14 -8.27
C ASN A 191 3.48 17.52 -8.07
N ASP A 192 3.73 18.54 -7.24
CA ASP A 192 5.08 19.05 -6.98
C ASP A 192 5.97 18.02 -6.27
N ILE A 193 5.38 17.14 -5.46
CA ILE A 193 6.08 16.01 -4.81
C ILE A 193 6.63 15.02 -5.86
N CYS A 194 5.98 14.94 -7.02
CA CYS A 194 6.28 13.98 -8.08
C CYS A 194 7.16 14.55 -9.19
N GLU A 195 7.86 15.67 -8.96
CA GLU A 195 8.75 16.31 -9.95
C GLU A 195 8.05 16.56 -11.32
N GLY A 196 6.75 16.90 -11.29
CA GLY A 196 5.96 17.17 -12.48
C GLY A 196 5.30 15.96 -13.14
N LYS A 197 5.43 14.76 -12.57
CA LYS A 197 4.59 13.58 -12.86
C LYS A 197 3.26 13.66 -12.11
N THR A 198 2.32 12.81 -12.48
CA THR A 198 1.09 12.58 -11.69
C THR A 198 1.38 11.67 -10.48
N PRO A 199 0.60 11.77 -9.39
CA PRO A 199 0.72 10.86 -8.26
C PRO A 199 0.62 9.39 -8.66
N MET A 200 -0.26 9.04 -9.62
CA MET A 200 -0.40 7.67 -10.10
C MET A 200 0.90 7.15 -10.73
N GLU A 201 1.52 7.92 -11.62
CA GLU A 201 2.79 7.55 -12.26
C GLU A 201 3.92 7.39 -11.22
N ALA A 202 4.04 8.33 -10.28
CA ALA A 202 5.07 8.29 -9.25
C ALA A 202 4.91 7.09 -8.30
N ILE A 203 3.66 6.75 -7.93
CA ILE A 203 3.35 5.57 -7.11
C ILE A 203 3.70 4.29 -7.86
N MET A 204 3.35 4.19 -9.15
CA MET A 204 3.68 3.01 -9.96
C MET A 204 5.20 2.83 -10.09
N GLU A 205 5.94 3.92 -10.31
CA GLU A 205 7.40 3.89 -10.40
C GLU A 205 8.06 3.48 -9.08
N GLU A 206 7.64 4.05 -7.96
CA GLU A 206 8.14 3.66 -6.64
C GLU A 206 7.87 2.18 -6.36
N ARG A 207 6.63 1.71 -6.61
CA ARG A 207 6.26 0.31 -6.40
C ARG A 207 7.05 -0.65 -7.28
N ASN A 208 7.39 -0.26 -8.52
CA ASN A 208 8.25 -1.06 -9.39
C ASN A 208 9.69 -1.17 -8.87
N LEU A 209 10.23 -0.08 -8.31
CA LEU A 209 11.56 -0.09 -7.68
C LEU A 209 11.57 -1.01 -6.44
N ILE A 210 10.59 -0.85 -5.55
CA ILE A 210 10.44 -1.70 -4.36
C ILE A 210 10.24 -3.17 -4.76
N LEU A 211 9.42 -3.44 -5.77
CA LEU A 211 9.20 -4.80 -6.28
C LEU A 211 10.51 -5.42 -6.76
N LYS A 212 11.30 -4.67 -7.53
CA LYS A 212 12.60 -5.13 -8.02
C LYS A 212 13.53 -5.46 -6.85
N ASP A 213 13.70 -4.57 -5.90
CA ASP A 213 14.59 -4.76 -4.75
C ASP A 213 14.18 -5.99 -3.91
N LYS A 214 12.86 -6.19 -3.72
CA LYS A 214 12.32 -7.38 -3.04
C LYS A 214 12.59 -8.66 -3.81
N ILE A 215 12.35 -8.66 -5.12
CA ILE A 215 12.58 -9.84 -5.97
C ILE A 215 14.07 -10.20 -5.98
N ASP A 216 14.96 -9.21 -6.10
CA ASP A 216 16.41 -9.43 -6.08
C ASP A 216 16.83 -10.08 -4.75
N PHE A 217 16.38 -9.54 -3.62
CA PHE A 217 16.61 -10.14 -2.29
C PHE A 217 16.08 -11.58 -2.19
N ILE A 218 14.86 -11.83 -2.65
CA ILE A 218 14.22 -13.16 -2.59
C ILE A 218 15.00 -14.18 -3.44
N LYS A 219 15.45 -13.79 -4.65
CA LYS A 219 16.27 -14.62 -5.54
C LYS A 219 17.63 -14.93 -4.92
N GLU A 220 18.32 -13.93 -4.39
CA GLU A 220 19.63 -14.08 -3.73
C GLU A 220 19.58 -15.05 -2.54
N ASN A 221 18.43 -15.11 -1.85
CA ASN A 221 18.23 -15.95 -0.68
C ASN A 221 17.50 -17.28 -0.98
N ASN A 222 17.25 -17.60 -2.26
CA ASN A 222 16.56 -18.82 -2.71
C ASN A 222 15.20 -19.03 -2.00
N ILE A 223 14.44 -17.95 -1.86
CA ILE A 223 13.13 -17.97 -1.21
C ILE A 223 12.05 -18.23 -2.28
N GLU A 224 11.16 -19.20 -2.01
CA GLU A 224 10.01 -19.49 -2.87
C GLU A 224 8.96 -18.37 -2.75
N CYS A 225 8.55 -17.80 -3.89
CA CYS A 225 7.62 -16.67 -3.94
C CYS A 225 6.95 -16.60 -5.32
N ASP A 226 5.63 -16.39 -5.35
CA ASP A 226 4.83 -16.36 -6.59
C ASP A 226 5.13 -15.13 -7.46
N PHE A 227 5.75 -14.09 -6.88
CA PHE A 227 6.05 -12.83 -7.54
C PHE A 227 7.42 -12.80 -8.24
N VAL A 228 8.25 -13.84 -8.09
CA VAL A 228 9.60 -13.98 -8.67
C VAL A 228 9.63 -14.28 -10.16
#